data_AF-A0A1L3ZBA5-F1
#
_entry.id   AF-A0A1L3ZBA5-F1
#
_cell.length_a   1.000
_cell.length_b   1.000
_cell.length_c   1.000
_cell.angle_alpha   90.00
_cell.angle_beta   90.00
_cell.angle_gamma   90.00
#
_symmetry.space_group_name_H-M   'P 1'
#
loop_
_entity.id
_entity.type
_entity.pdbx_description
1 polymer ?
#
loop_
_entity_poly.entity_id
_entity_poly.type
_entity_poly.pdbx_seq_one_letter_code
_entity_poly.pdbx_strand_id
1 'polypeptide(L)'
;MNDIENGKEDEVEIVIDDVDAGKSADGGSDVSVDTAAAPQPDDLKAQLAAAQKRADEADAKRAETERLRADDAERHAKEVSQTRASAVSAEMTAIDNALANVEHERSDAKMEYSTAMAGGDYDAAAEAQAKLADIAIKAQRIKEGKAAIERRAEDARTQADPVEQWASKVSNKSAAWIRSHPDAVRTVDQQKKLEQAHYLALGNGHQADTDGYFDFLNKQLYPAKEEQRADPMHEPAQARTQSAPAAPVSREGSSQASNTSPTRVRLTAAQREIAAACGMTDAEYAKNLVQIEREKATTH
;
A
#
# COMPACT_ATOMS: atom_id res chain seq x y z
N MET A 1 36.87 -11.70 6.02
CA MET A 1 36.18 -11.17 7.20
C MET A 1 34.83 -10.66 6.75
N ASN A 2 33.82 -11.53 6.69
CA ASN A 2 32.95 -11.94 7.82
C ASN A 2 31.90 -10.84 8.08
N ASP A 3 30.59 -11.06 8.09
CA ASP A 3 29.76 -12.27 8.03
C ASP A 3 28.38 -11.91 7.46
N ILE A 4 27.78 -12.85 6.74
CA ILE A 4 26.37 -12.87 6.38
C ILE A 4 25.63 -13.52 7.54
N GLU A 5 24.79 -12.79 8.28
CA GLU A 5 23.81 -13.41 9.19
C GLU A 5 22.39 -13.18 8.69
N ASN A 6 21.86 -14.29 8.18
CA ASN A 6 20.50 -14.56 7.78
C ASN A 6 19.62 -14.57 9.04
N GLY A 7 18.91 -13.47 9.30
CA GLY A 7 17.97 -13.35 10.41
C GLY A 7 16.73 -14.20 10.18
N LYS A 8 16.72 -15.40 10.78
CA LYS A 8 15.53 -16.24 10.90
C LYS A 8 14.45 -15.47 11.64
N GLU A 9 13.26 -15.43 11.06
CA GLU A 9 12.06 -14.89 11.66
C GLU A 9 11.70 -15.75 12.90
N ASP A 10 11.92 -15.19 14.09
CA ASP A 10 11.52 -15.81 15.35
C ASP A 10 9.99 -15.74 15.50
N GLU A 11 9.30 -16.70 14.87
CA GLU A 11 7.90 -17.01 15.12
C GLU A 11 7.75 -17.70 16.48
N VAL A 12 7.02 -17.06 17.39
CA VAL A 12 6.72 -17.62 18.71
C VAL A 12 5.28 -18.14 18.72
N GLU A 13 5.13 -19.40 19.10
CA GLU A 13 3.87 -20.11 19.19
C GLU A 13 3.38 -20.15 20.65
N ILE A 14 2.24 -19.54 20.93
CA ILE A 14 1.69 -19.43 22.29
C ILE A 14 0.45 -20.34 22.40
N VAL A 15 0.46 -21.20 23.42
CA VAL A 15 -0.63 -22.14 23.77
C VAL A 15 -1.48 -21.51 24.86
N ILE A 16 -2.79 -21.42 24.63
CA ILE A 16 -3.78 -20.89 25.59
C ILE A 16 -4.67 -22.06 26.06
N ASP A 17 -4.72 -22.31 27.37
CA ASP A 17 -5.66 -23.23 28.00
C ASP A 17 -6.97 -22.51 28.41
N ASP A 18 -8.08 -23.22 28.21
CA ASP A 18 -9.47 -22.75 28.11
C ASP A 18 -10.25 -22.90 29.44
N VAL A 19 -11.22 -22.01 29.72
CA VAL A 19 -12.30 -22.25 30.70
C VAL A 19 -13.54 -21.42 30.34
N ASP A 20 -14.57 -22.04 29.75
CA ASP A 20 -15.86 -22.33 30.41
C ASP A 20 -16.96 -22.59 29.37
N ALA A 21 -17.69 -23.69 29.58
CA ALA A 21 -18.72 -24.22 28.70
C ALA A 21 -20.10 -24.09 29.33
N GLY A 22 -21.10 -23.68 28.55
CA GLY A 22 -22.47 -23.62 29.05
C GLY A 22 -23.57 -23.55 27.98
N LYS A 23 -24.07 -24.73 27.60
CA LYS A 23 -25.50 -25.13 27.57
C LYS A 23 -26.20 -25.34 26.22
N SER A 24 -26.88 -26.49 26.19
CA SER A 24 -27.54 -27.26 25.13
C SER A 24 -28.87 -26.70 24.59
N ALA A 25 -29.20 -27.08 23.34
CA ALA A 25 -30.52 -27.49 22.83
C ALA A 25 -30.28 -28.06 21.41
N ASP A 26 -30.38 -29.38 21.18
CA ASP A 26 -31.57 -30.15 20.80
C ASP A 26 -32.26 -29.64 19.51
N GLY A 27 -32.36 -30.51 18.50
CA GLY A 27 -33.02 -30.20 17.22
C GLY A 27 -32.50 -31.05 16.06
N GLY A 28 -32.97 -32.29 15.97
CA GLY A 28 -32.71 -33.17 14.84
C GLY A 28 -33.30 -32.64 13.53
N SER A 29 -32.60 -32.88 12.42
CA SER A 29 -33.20 -32.94 11.09
C SER A 29 -32.49 -34.01 10.27
N ASP A 30 -33.31 -34.99 9.87
CA ASP A 30 -33.05 -36.09 8.98
C ASP A 30 -32.64 -35.57 7.60
N VAL A 31 -31.43 -35.89 7.13
CA VAL A 31 -30.99 -35.63 5.76
C VAL A 31 -31.41 -36.81 4.90
N SER A 32 -32.61 -36.71 4.32
CA SER A 32 -33.02 -37.54 3.19
C SER A 32 -32.22 -37.11 1.96
N VAL A 33 -31.29 -37.95 1.52
CA VAL A 33 -30.59 -37.80 0.24
C VAL A 33 -31.52 -38.33 -0.85
N ASP A 34 -32.41 -37.46 -1.34
CA ASP A 34 -33.13 -37.74 -2.58
C ASP A 34 -32.13 -37.71 -3.74
N THR A 35 -31.90 -38.89 -4.32
CA THR A 35 -31.02 -39.08 -5.46
C THR A 35 -31.77 -38.59 -6.70
N ALA A 36 -31.65 -37.29 -7.00
CA ALA A 36 -32.28 -36.69 -8.16
C ALA A 36 -31.65 -37.21 -9.46
N ALA A 37 -32.52 -37.65 -10.37
CA ALA A 37 -32.22 -38.17 -11.69
C ALA A 37 -31.33 -37.22 -12.52
N ALA A 38 -30.55 -37.81 -13.44
CA ALA A 38 -29.70 -37.07 -14.37
C ALA A 38 -30.51 -35.99 -15.12
N PRO A 39 -30.05 -34.72 -15.13
CA PRO A 39 -30.81 -33.61 -15.70
C PRO A 39 -30.99 -33.78 -17.21
N GLN A 40 -32.22 -33.55 -17.68
CA GLN A 40 -32.57 -33.56 -19.10
C GLN A 40 -31.83 -32.42 -19.85
N PRO A 41 -31.49 -32.58 -21.14
CA PRO A 41 -30.67 -31.62 -21.89
C PRO A 41 -31.28 -30.22 -22.02
N ASP A 42 -32.62 -30.09 -21.98
CA ASP A 42 -33.29 -28.78 -21.99
C ASP A 42 -33.18 -28.05 -20.63
N ASP A 43 -33.08 -28.80 -19.54
CA ASP A 43 -32.91 -28.26 -18.19
C ASP A 43 -31.47 -27.75 -17.98
N LEU A 44 -30.49 -28.41 -18.61
CA LEU A 44 -29.09 -27.93 -18.67
C LEU A 44 -28.94 -26.63 -19.46
N LYS A 45 -29.69 -26.45 -20.55
CA LYS A 45 -29.70 -25.17 -21.30
C LYS A 45 -30.31 -24.04 -20.49
N ALA A 46 -31.41 -24.31 -19.77
CA ALA A 46 -32.03 -23.33 -18.88
C ALA A 46 -31.10 -22.94 -17.72
N GLN A 47 -30.42 -23.93 -17.12
CA GLN A 47 -29.41 -23.70 -16.08
C GLN A 47 -28.21 -22.92 -16.58
N LEU A 48 -27.72 -23.19 -17.80
CA LEU A 48 -26.60 -22.46 -18.40
C LEU A 48 -26.98 -21.00 -18.71
N ALA A 49 -28.17 -20.76 -19.26
CA ALA A 49 -28.67 -19.40 -19.49
C ALA A 49 -28.86 -18.62 -18.18
N ALA A 50 -29.35 -19.28 -17.12
CA ALA A 50 -29.46 -18.67 -15.80
C ALA A 50 -28.09 -18.43 -15.13
N ALA A 51 -27.09 -19.28 -15.39
CA ALA A 51 -25.72 -19.09 -14.94
C ALA A 51 -25.04 -17.93 -15.69
N GLN A 52 -25.24 -17.84 -17.01
CA GLN A 52 -24.75 -16.74 -17.86
C GLN A 52 -25.27 -15.40 -17.36
N LYS A 53 -26.59 -15.30 -17.14
CA LYS A 53 -27.22 -14.08 -16.64
C LYS A 53 -26.70 -13.65 -15.26
N ARG A 54 -26.46 -14.61 -14.35
CA ARG A 54 -25.84 -14.33 -13.04
C ARG A 54 -24.38 -13.87 -13.17
N ALA A 55 -23.63 -14.41 -14.12
CA ALA A 55 -22.26 -13.96 -14.40
C ALA A 55 -22.26 -12.53 -14.95
N ASP A 56 -23.12 -12.22 -15.93
CA ASP A 56 -23.26 -10.87 -16.49
C ASP A 56 -23.70 -9.83 -15.43
N GLU A 57 -24.65 -10.19 -14.56
CA GLU A 57 -25.07 -9.34 -13.43
C GLU A 57 -23.96 -9.16 -12.39
N ALA A 58 -23.17 -10.20 -12.12
CA ALA A 58 -22.03 -10.11 -11.21
C ALA A 58 -20.91 -9.23 -11.79
N ASP A 59 -20.63 -9.32 -13.08
CA ASP A 59 -19.62 -8.51 -13.75
C ASP A 59 -20.07 -7.05 -13.90
N ALA A 60 -21.35 -6.80 -14.20
CA ALA A 60 -21.92 -5.45 -14.17
C ALA A 60 -21.79 -4.81 -12.78
N LYS A 61 -22.10 -5.57 -11.71
CA LYS A 61 -21.95 -5.09 -10.33
C LYS A 61 -20.49 -4.84 -9.95
N ARG A 62 -19.56 -5.70 -10.39
CA ARG A 62 -18.11 -5.49 -10.19
C ARG A 62 -17.65 -4.21 -10.89
N ALA A 63 -18.00 -4.03 -12.16
CA ALA A 63 -17.65 -2.84 -12.93
C ALA A 63 -18.21 -1.55 -12.31
N GLU A 64 -19.44 -1.57 -11.78
CA GLU A 64 -20.03 -0.44 -11.07
C GLU A 64 -19.28 -0.14 -9.76
N THR A 65 -18.95 -1.16 -8.96
CA THR A 65 -18.18 -0.96 -7.72
C THR A 65 -16.76 -0.45 -7.98
N GLU A 66 -16.14 -0.88 -9.08
CA GLU A 66 -14.83 -0.39 -9.49
C GLU A 66 -14.88 1.06 -9.95
N ARG A 67 -15.92 1.44 -10.71
CA ARG A 67 -16.17 2.84 -11.09
C ARG A 67 -16.39 3.74 -9.89
N LEU A 68 -17.18 3.31 -8.91
CA LEU A 68 -17.40 4.07 -7.67
C LEU A 68 -16.10 4.24 -6.89
N ARG A 69 -15.30 3.18 -6.75
CA ARG A 69 -13.98 3.28 -6.10
C ARG A 69 -13.02 4.22 -6.85
N ALA A 70 -13.03 4.20 -8.17
CA ALA A 70 -12.19 5.08 -8.98
C ALA A 70 -12.60 6.56 -8.82
N ASP A 71 -13.90 6.85 -8.85
CA ASP A 71 -14.42 8.21 -8.64
C ASP A 71 -14.15 8.72 -7.22
N ASP A 72 -14.35 7.89 -6.20
CA ASP A 72 -14.01 8.24 -4.81
C ASP A 72 -12.49 8.50 -4.66
N ALA A 73 -11.64 7.65 -5.25
CA ALA A 73 -10.20 7.86 -5.25
C ALA A 73 -9.80 9.16 -5.96
N GLU A 74 -10.42 9.49 -7.09
CA GLU A 74 -10.17 10.73 -7.82
C GLU A 74 -10.62 11.96 -7.01
N ARG A 75 -11.78 11.90 -6.35
CA ARG A 75 -12.26 12.98 -5.46
C ARG A 75 -11.31 13.19 -4.29
N HIS A 76 -10.90 12.12 -3.62
CA HIS A 76 -9.92 12.21 -2.54
C HIS A 76 -8.57 12.77 -3.02
N ALA A 77 -8.09 12.34 -4.19
CA ALA A 77 -6.86 12.87 -4.77
C ALA A 77 -6.97 14.38 -5.06
N LYS A 78 -8.10 14.83 -5.63
CA LYS A 78 -8.37 16.26 -5.87
C LYS A 78 -8.43 17.05 -4.57
N GLU A 79 -9.12 16.55 -3.56
CA GLU A 79 -9.25 17.18 -2.25
C GLU A 79 -7.89 17.32 -1.55
N VAL A 80 -7.09 16.25 -1.52
CA VAL A 80 -5.74 16.27 -0.96
C VAL A 80 -4.85 17.27 -1.71
N SER A 81 -4.93 17.29 -3.04
CA SER A 81 -4.18 18.26 -3.86
C SER A 81 -4.60 19.70 -3.57
N GLN A 82 -5.90 19.98 -3.47
CA GLN A 82 -6.42 21.31 -3.18
C GLN A 82 -6.03 21.77 -1.77
N THR A 83 -6.17 20.91 -0.77
CA THR A 83 -5.74 21.19 0.61
C THR A 83 -4.24 21.49 0.66
N ARG A 84 -3.42 20.69 -0.03
CA ARG A 84 -1.98 20.91 -0.10
C ARG A 84 -1.62 22.24 -0.78
N ALA A 85 -2.27 22.56 -1.90
CA ALA A 85 -2.06 23.84 -2.59
C ALA A 85 -2.45 25.03 -1.71
N SER A 86 -3.57 24.91 -0.99
CA SER A 86 -4.06 25.94 -0.08
C SER A 86 -3.11 26.15 1.11
N ALA A 87 -2.57 25.06 1.67
CA ALA A 87 -1.57 25.11 2.74
C ALA A 87 -0.29 25.84 2.30
N VAL A 88 0.26 25.49 1.13
CA VAL A 88 1.45 26.17 0.57
C VAL A 88 1.17 27.66 0.33
N SER A 89 -0.01 28.01 -0.17
CA SER A 89 -0.40 29.41 -0.38
C SER A 89 -0.54 30.19 0.94
N ALA A 90 -1.06 29.55 1.99
CA ALA A 90 -1.17 30.16 3.32
C ALA A 90 0.20 30.38 3.96
N GLU A 91 1.09 29.39 3.86
CA GLU A 91 2.49 29.49 4.31
C GLU A 91 3.22 30.64 3.60
N MET A 92 3.04 30.78 2.28
CA MET A 92 3.65 31.87 1.51
C MET A 92 3.18 33.25 1.98
N THR A 93 1.86 33.41 2.16
CA THR A 93 1.28 34.67 2.67
C THR A 93 1.83 35.01 4.05
N ALA A 94 1.97 34.02 4.94
CA ALA A 94 2.53 34.23 6.28
C ALA A 94 4.00 34.69 6.23
N ILE A 95 4.80 34.12 5.32
CA ILE A 95 6.19 34.52 5.10
C ILE A 95 6.28 35.95 4.55
N ASP A 96 5.44 36.31 3.58
CA ASP A 96 5.44 37.65 3.00
C ASP A 96 5.07 38.71 4.04
N ASN A 97 4.08 38.41 4.91
CA ASN A 97 3.75 39.26 6.05
C ASN A 97 4.90 39.39 7.05
N ALA A 98 5.61 38.28 7.34
CA ALA A 98 6.77 38.31 8.22
C ALA A 98 7.92 39.15 7.63
N LEU A 99 8.14 39.06 6.30
CA LEU A 99 9.12 39.88 5.57
C LEU A 99 8.76 41.36 5.62
N ALA A 100 7.48 41.71 5.42
CA ALA A 100 7.00 43.08 5.52
C ALA A 100 7.22 43.64 6.94
N ASN A 101 6.91 42.86 7.98
CA ASN A 101 7.16 43.26 9.36
C ASN A 101 8.66 43.47 9.64
N VAL A 102 9.52 42.58 9.17
CA VAL A 102 10.99 42.73 9.30
C VAL A 102 11.51 43.97 8.56
N GLU A 103 10.90 44.33 7.43
CA GLU A 103 11.23 45.56 6.72
C GLU A 103 10.82 46.81 7.50
N HIS A 104 9.67 46.79 8.16
CA HIS A 104 9.25 47.85 9.09
C HIS A 104 10.22 47.97 10.27
N GLU A 105 10.52 46.86 10.95
CA GLU A 105 11.52 46.81 12.04
C GLU A 105 12.87 47.40 11.59
N ARG A 106 13.30 47.08 10.36
CA ARG A 106 14.54 47.60 9.77
C ARG A 106 14.49 49.12 9.55
N SER A 107 13.36 49.63 9.05
CA SER A 107 13.17 51.05 8.82
C SER A 107 13.21 51.83 10.12
N ASP A 108 12.54 51.32 11.16
CA ASP A 108 12.51 51.94 12.48
C ASP A 108 13.91 51.96 13.12
N ALA A 109 14.63 50.83 13.09
CA ALA A 109 16.00 50.78 13.60
C ALA A 109 16.97 51.71 12.85
N LYS A 110 16.79 51.92 11.54
CA LYS A 110 17.57 52.91 10.78
C LYS A 110 17.29 54.35 11.23
N MET A 111 16.02 54.65 11.53
CA MET A 111 15.62 55.96 12.03
C MET A 111 16.15 56.21 13.45
N GLU A 112 16.10 55.21 14.32
CA GLU A 112 16.74 55.24 15.65
C GLU A 112 18.23 55.53 15.52
N TYR A 113 18.94 54.78 14.66
CA TYR A 113 20.36 54.98 14.39
C TYR A 113 20.66 56.40 13.90
N SER A 114 19.91 56.91 12.92
CA SER A 114 20.09 58.27 12.40
C SER A 114 19.85 59.33 13.45
N THR A 115 18.86 59.14 14.32
CA THR A 115 18.52 60.08 15.40
C THR A 115 19.61 60.09 16.46
N ALA A 116 20.10 58.92 16.87
CA ALA A 116 21.19 58.78 17.83
C ALA A 116 22.48 59.43 17.32
N MET A 117 22.84 59.18 16.05
CA MET A 117 23.99 59.81 15.40
C MET A 117 23.87 61.34 15.30
N ALA A 118 22.67 61.86 15.03
CA ALA A 118 22.43 63.31 15.01
C ALA A 118 22.49 63.95 16.41
N GLY A 119 22.08 63.21 17.44
CA GLY A 119 22.15 63.62 18.84
C GLY A 119 23.53 63.47 19.49
N GLY A 120 24.48 62.81 18.81
CA GLY A 120 25.80 62.48 19.37
C GLY A 120 25.77 61.37 20.43
N ASP A 121 24.68 60.60 20.49
CA ASP A 121 24.52 59.46 21.39
C ASP A 121 25.06 58.20 20.71
N TYR A 122 26.36 57.96 20.89
CA TYR A 122 27.05 56.85 20.23
C TYR A 122 26.68 55.47 20.82
N ASP A 123 26.24 55.42 22.08
CA ASP A 123 25.80 54.18 22.72
C ASP A 123 24.48 53.72 22.09
N ALA A 124 23.51 54.63 21.98
CA ALA A 124 22.25 54.35 21.29
C ALA A 124 22.45 54.02 19.79
N ALA A 125 23.43 54.66 19.13
CA ALA A 125 23.78 54.33 17.75
C ALA A 125 24.35 52.90 17.63
N ALA A 126 25.22 52.48 18.55
CA ALA A 126 25.77 51.12 18.57
C ALA A 126 24.67 50.06 18.81
N GLU A 127 23.72 50.34 19.70
CA GLU A 127 22.55 49.47 19.92
C GLU A 127 21.66 49.36 18.68
N ALA A 128 21.33 50.48 18.05
CA ALA A 128 20.54 50.48 16.82
C ALA A 128 21.26 49.73 15.67
N GLN A 129 22.59 49.84 15.60
CA GLN A 129 23.40 49.07 14.65
C GLN A 129 23.38 47.56 14.95
N ALA A 130 23.44 47.16 16.23
CA ALA A 130 23.29 45.76 16.62
C ALA A 130 21.90 45.22 16.25
N LYS A 131 20.83 45.97 16.54
CA LYS A 131 19.46 45.63 16.11
C LYS A 131 19.36 45.43 14.60
N LEU A 132 19.99 46.31 13.80
CA LEU A 132 20.01 46.17 12.35
C LEU A 132 20.68 44.88 11.88
N ALA A 133 21.74 44.43 12.56
CA ALA A 133 22.40 43.16 12.26
C ALA A 133 21.48 41.96 12.57
N ASP A 134 20.81 41.97 13.72
CA ASP A 134 19.85 40.92 14.10
C ASP A 134 18.66 40.84 13.12
N ILE A 135 18.12 42.00 12.74
CA ILE A 135 17.06 42.11 11.73
C ILE A 135 17.52 41.56 10.38
N ALA A 136 18.78 41.82 9.98
CA ALA A 136 19.32 41.28 8.74
C ALA A 136 19.42 39.74 8.77
N ILE A 137 19.85 39.16 9.89
CA ILE A 137 19.88 37.70 10.08
C ILE A 137 18.46 37.12 10.03
N LYS A 138 17.51 37.74 10.72
CA LYS A 138 16.09 37.34 10.69
C LYS A 138 15.52 37.39 9.27
N ALA A 139 15.79 38.48 8.54
CA ALA A 139 15.37 38.63 7.15
C ALA A 139 15.94 37.52 6.25
N GLN A 140 17.22 37.19 6.43
CA GLN A 140 17.86 36.13 5.66
C GLN A 140 17.21 34.77 5.93
N ARG A 141 16.97 34.40 7.20
CA ARG A 141 16.30 33.14 7.56
C ARG A 141 14.90 33.03 6.96
N ILE A 142 14.13 34.12 6.97
CA ILE A 142 12.79 34.15 6.36
C ILE A 142 12.89 33.95 4.84
N LYS A 143 13.86 34.58 4.17
CA LYS A 143 14.10 34.40 2.73
C LYS A 143 14.55 32.98 2.39
N GLU A 144 15.39 32.37 3.20
CA GLU A 144 15.79 30.97 3.05
C GLU A 144 14.59 30.03 3.22
N GLY A 145 13.73 30.28 4.22
CA GLY A 145 12.47 29.57 4.40
C GLY A 145 11.54 29.71 3.20
N LYS A 146 11.40 30.93 2.65
CA LYS A 146 10.64 31.19 1.42
C LYS A 146 11.16 30.35 0.25
N ALA A 147 12.46 30.40 0.00
CA ALA A 147 13.09 29.66 -1.08
C ALA A 147 12.93 28.13 -0.90
N ALA A 148 12.95 27.63 0.34
CA ALA A 148 12.71 26.21 0.61
C ALA A 148 11.26 25.78 0.28
N ILE A 149 10.28 26.62 0.60
CA ILE A 149 8.87 26.36 0.27
C ILE A 149 8.64 26.46 -1.24
N GLU A 150 9.21 27.47 -1.90
CA GLU A 150 9.15 27.61 -3.36
C GLU A 150 9.75 26.39 -4.06
N ARG A 151 10.93 25.93 -3.62
CA ARG A 151 11.55 24.72 -4.15
C ARG A 151 10.66 23.50 -3.93
N ARG A 152 10.11 23.30 -2.74
CA ARG A 152 9.19 22.18 -2.47
C ARG A 152 7.93 22.26 -3.36
N ALA A 153 7.40 23.45 -3.60
CA ALA A 153 6.24 23.65 -4.45
C ALA A 153 6.56 23.36 -5.92
N GLU A 154 7.74 23.76 -6.39
CA GLU A 154 8.23 23.46 -7.74
C GLU A 154 8.55 21.98 -7.92
N ASP A 155 9.20 21.35 -6.95
CA ASP A 155 9.47 19.90 -6.92
C ASP A 155 8.15 19.11 -6.93
N ALA A 156 7.12 19.57 -6.21
CA ALA A 156 5.80 18.94 -6.22
C ALA A 156 5.05 19.14 -7.55
N ARG A 157 5.33 20.22 -8.29
CA ARG A 157 4.79 20.46 -9.64
C ARG A 157 5.54 19.67 -10.72
N THR A 158 6.85 19.48 -10.53
CA THR A 158 7.75 18.82 -11.49
C THR A 158 7.94 17.33 -11.22
N GLN A 159 7.53 16.81 -10.06
CA GLN A 159 7.14 15.42 -9.88
C GLN A 159 5.89 15.11 -10.72
N ALA A 160 6.02 15.22 -12.04
CA ALA A 160 5.16 14.51 -12.97
C ALA A 160 5.23 13.03 -12.60
N ASP A 161 4.06 12.38 -12.52
CA ASP A 161 3.93 10.96 -12.29
C ASP A 161 4.96 10.22 -13.17
N PRO A 162 5.78 9.29 -12.63
CA PRO A 162 6.71 8.48 -13.41
C PRO A 162 6.07 7.90 -14.68
N VAL A 163 4.77 7.58 -14.63
CA VAL A 163 3.98 7.11 -15.76
C VAL A 163 3.84 8.19 -16.85
N GLU A 164 3.51 9.43 -16.48
CA GLU A 164 3.33 10.54 -17.41
C GLU A 164 4.68 11.02 -18.00
N GLN A 165 5.75 10.96 -17.21
CA GLN A 165 7.11 11.19 -17.70
C GLN A 165 7.54 10.18 -18.75
N TRP A 166 7.08 8.93 -18.66
CA TRP A 166 7.36 7.90 -19.66
C TRP A 166 6.41 8.01 -20.87
N ALA A 167 5.13 8.28 -20.62
CA ALA A 167 4.12 8.48 -21.65
C ALA A 167 4.43 9.67 -22.58
N SER A 168 5.04 10.74 -22.06
CA SER A 168 5.45 11.91 -22.86
C SER A 168 6.62 11.65 -23.82
N LYS A 169 7.36 10.54 -23.66
CA LYS A 169 8.51 10.17 -24.52
C LYS A 169 8.12 9.29 -25.70
N VAL A 170 6.90 8.74 -25.71
CA VAL A 170 6.42 7.81 -26.73
C VAL A 170 5.32 8.43 -27.58
N SER A 171 4.88 7.72 -28.61
CA SER A 171 3.78 8.16 -29.47
C SER A 171 2.45 8.25 -28.70
N ASN A 172 1.48 8.99 -29.24
CA ASN A 172 0.17 9.19 -28.60
C ASN A 172 -0.57 7.87 -28.30
N LYS A 173 -0.44 6.84 -29.17
CA LYS A 173 -1.08 5.53 -28.97
C LYS A 173 -0.40 4.75 -27.85
N SER A 174 0.93 4.64 -27.88
CA SER A 174 1.69 4.01 -26.81
C SER A 174 1.51 4.74 -25.47
N ALA A 175 1.42 6.07 -25.48
CA ALA A 175 1.12 6.89 -24.31
C ALA A 175 -0.25 6.56 -23.71
N ALA A 176 -1.27 6.33 -24.55
CA ALA A 176 -2.58 5.90 -24.09
C ALA A 176 -2.53 4.50 -23.45
N TRP A 177 -1.76 3.57 -24.02
CA TRP A 177 -1.55 2.23 -23.45
C TRP A 177 -0.80 2.28 -22.11
N ILE A 178 0.21 3.13 -21.97
CA ILE A 178 0.95 3.32 -20.71
C ILE A 178 0.05 3.90 -19.61
N ARG A 179 -0.83 4.85 -19.97
CA ARG A 179 -1.79 5.43 -19.02
C ARG A 179 -2.84 4.42 -18.56
N SER A 180 -3.21 3.44 -19.40
CA SER A 180 -4.07 2.33 -19.00
C SER A 180 -3.34 1.20 -18.24
N HIS A 181 -2.01 1.13 -18.37
CA HIS A 181 -1.15 0.14 -17.71
C HIS A 181 -0.02 0.83 -16.92
N PRO A 182 -0.35 1.64 -15.89
CA PRO A 182 0.64 2.44 -15.17
C PRO A 182 1.68 1.58 -14.43
N ASP A 183 1.32 0.36 -14.05
CA ASP A 183 2.22 -0.58 -13.41
C ASP A 183 3.27 -1.17 -14.36
N ALA A 184 3.11 -1.09 -15.68
CA ALA A 184 4.17 -1.51 -16.61
C ALA A 184 5.41 -0.60 -16.56
N VAL A 185 5.29 0.62 -16.02
CA VAL A 185 6.34 1.66 -16.11
C VAL A 185 6.69 2.30 -14.76
N ARG A 186 6.01 1.88 -13.68
CA ARG A 186 6.13 2.52 -12.35
C ARG A 186 7.47 2.28 -11.68
N THR A 187 8.08 1.13 -11.91
CA THR A 187 9.40 0.76 -11.38
C THR A 187 10.40 0.51 -12.49
N VAL A 188 11.69 0.64 -12.19
CA VAL A 188 12.78 0.38 -13.14
C VAL A 188 12.74 -1.06 -13.67
N ASP A 189 12.35 -2.04 -12.84
CA ASP A 189 12.27 -3.43 -13.26
C ASP A 189 11.09 -3.70 -14.20
N GLN A 190 9.95 -3.03 -13.97
CA GLN A 190 8.81 -3.10 -14.89
C GLN A 190 9.12 -2.43 -16.22
N GLN A 191 9.82 -1.28 -16.21
CA GLN A 191 10.29 -0.62 -17.43
C GLN A 191 11.21 -1.54 -18.26
N LYS A 192 12.14 -2.28 -17.62
CA LYS A 192 12.99 -3.26 -18.29
C LYS A 192 12.20 -4.42 -18.88
N LYS A 193 11.20 -4.94 -18.17
CA LYS A 193 10.33 -6.02 -18.68
C LYS A 193 9.52 -5.57 -19.90
N LEU A 194 9.02 -4.34 -19.87
CA LEU A 194 8.32 -3.73 -21.00
C LEU A 194 9.26 -3.56 -22.20
N GLU A 195 10.50 -3.13 -21.98
CA GLU A 195 11.50 -3.02 -23.04
C GLU A 195 11.84 -4.40 -23.65
N GLN A 196 11.97 -5.44 -22.82
CA GLN A 196 12.14 -6.82 -23.31
C GLN A 196 10.95 -7.28 -24.15
N ALA A 197 9.72 -7.03 -23.67
CA ALA A 197 8.50 -7.38 -24.39
C ALA A 197 8.39 -6.62 -25.72
N HIS A 198 8.83 -5.36 -25.76
CA HIS A 198 8.89 -4.56 -26.99
C HIS A 198 9.79 -5.20 -28.05
N TYR A 199 11.04 -5.56 -27.69
CA TYR A 199 11.95 -6.21 -28.65
C TYR A 199 11.45 -7.59 -29.08
N LEU A 200 10.79 -8.33 -28.19
CA LEU A 200 10.18 -9.60 -28.53
C LEU A 200 9.02 -9.44 -29.52
N ALA A 201 8.18 -8.42 -29.35
CA ALA A 201 7.09 -8.12 -30.27
C ALA A 201 7.61 -7.79 -31.68
N LEU A 202 8.67 -6.95 -31.75
CA LEU A 202 9.34 -6.63 -33.01
C LEU A 202 9.95 -7.87 -33.68
N GLY A 203 10.57 -8.76 -32.90
CA GLY A 203 11.13 -10.02 -33.40
C GLY A 203 10.06 -10.98 -33.97
N ASN A 204 8.83 -10.91 -33.45
CA ASN A 204 7.67 -11.66 -33.96
C ASN A 204 6.96 -10.97 -35.15
N GLY A 205 7.50 -9.85 -35.64
CA GLY A 205 6.96 -9.12 -36.80
C GLY A 205 5.79 -8.18 -36.47
N HIS A 206 5.50 -7.92 -35.19
CA HIS A 206 4.53 -6.90 -34.81
C HIS A 206 5.11 -5.51 -34.99
N GLN A 207 4.35 -4.60 -35.62
CA GLN A 207 4.72 -3.20 -35.74
C GLN A 207 4.33 -2.43 -34.47
N ALA A 208 5.21 -1.57 -33.97
CA ALA A 208 4.91 -0.68 -32.86
C ALA A 208 3.65 0.18 -33.16
N ASP A 209 2.88 0.53 -32.13
CA ASP A 209 1.63 1.30 -32.21
C ASP A 209 0.45 0.65 -32.95
N THR A 210 0.50 -0.66 -33.17
CA THR A 210 -0.63 -1.45 -33.68
C THR A 210 -1.37 -2.17 -32.56
N ASP A 211 -2.65 -2.45 -32.77
CA ASP A 211 -3.48 -3.11 -31.77
C ASP A 211 -2.93 -4.52 -31.45
N GLY A 212 -2.48 -5.26 -32.48
CA GLY A 212 -1.84 -6.56 -32.30
C GLY A 212 -0.48 -6.52 -31.57
N TYR A 213 0.21 -5.38 -31.58
CA TYR A 213 1.42 -5.18 -30.77
C TYR A 213 1.07 -5.01 -29.28
N PHE A 214 0.03 -4.23 -28.97
CA PHE A 214 -0.43 -4.05 -27.60
C PHE A 214 -1.02 -5.33 -27.00
N ASP A 215 -1.72 -6.14 -27.81
CA ASP A 215 -2.18 -7.47 -27.40
C ASP A 215 -1.02 -8.41 -27.04
N PHE A 216 0.06 -8.38 -27.83
CA PHE A 216 1.26 -9.16 -27.56
C PHE A 216 1.95 -8.69 -26.26
N LEU A 217 2.12 -7.37 -26.09
CA LEU A 217 2.67 -6.79 -24.86
C LEU A 217 1.86 -7.18 -23.62
N ASN A 218 0.53 -7.09 -23.72
CA ASN A 218 -0.36 -7.43 -22.61
C ASN A 218 -0.20 -8.89 -22.20
N LYS A 219 -0.12 -9.83 -23.15
CA LYS A 219 0.11 -11.25 -22.85
C LYS A 219 1.45 -11.49 -22.16
N GLN A 220 2.49 -10.75 -22.55
CA GLN A 220 3.83 -10.95 -22.00
C GLN A 220 4.03 -10.30 -20.62
N LEU A 221 3.38 -9.16 -20.37
CA LEU A 221 3.48 -8.42 -19.11
C LEU A 221 2.47 -8.87 -18.07
N TYR A 222 1.30 -9.32 -18.53
CA TYR A 222 0.18 -9.79 -17.72
C TYR A 222 -0.25 -11.18 -18.19
N PRO A 223 0.62 -12.20 -18.05
CA PRO A 223 0.23 -13.56 -18.35
C PRO A 223 -1.02 -13.89 -17.51
N ALA A 224 -2.11 -14.23 -18.18
CA ALA A 224 -3.33 -14.65 -17.51
C ALA A 224 -2.97 -15.79 -16.56
N LYS A 225 -3.45 -15.71 -15.32
CA LYS A 225 -3.21 -16.71 -14.25
C LYS A 225 -3.69 -18.13 -14.60
N GLU A 226 -4.22 -18.35 -15.80
CA GLU A 226 -4.85 -19.57 -16.28
C GLU A 226 -3.85 -20.58 -16.90
N GLU A 227 -2.61 -20.18 -17.24
CA GLU A 227 -1.62 -21.09 -17.85
C GLU A 227 -0.62 -21.73 -16.86
N GLN A 228 -0.78 -21.55 -15.55
CA GLN A 228 -0.04 -22.36 -14.56
C GLN A 228 -0.68 -23.73 -14.30
N ARG A 229 -1.59 -24.18 -15.17
CA ARG A 229 -2.11 -25.55 -15.16
C ARG A 229 -1.60 -26.29 -16.39
N ALA A 230 -0.67 -27.21 -16.12
CA ALA A 230 -0.16 -28.27 -16.99
C ALA A 230 1.00 -27.94 -17.93
N ASP A 231 2.22 -28.15 -17.41
CA ASP A 231 3.17 -29.02 -18.11
C ASP A 231 3.97 -29.85 -17.07
N PRO A 232 3.75 -31.18 -16.95
CA PRO A 232 4.51 -32.03 -16.03
C PRO A 232 5.59 -32.79 -16.79
N MET A 233 6.68 -32.15 -17.21
CA MET A 233 7.90 -32.90 -17.53
C MET A 233 9.18 -32.05 -17.47
N HIS A 234 9.67 -31.85 -16.24
CA HIS A 234 11.10 -31.92 -15.97
C HIS A 234 11.28 -32.12 -14.47
N GLU A 235 11.57 -33.37 -14.07
CA GLU A 235 12.00 -33.70 -12.71
C GLU A 235 13.29 -32.94 -12.35
N PRO A 236 13.31 -32.14 -11.26
CA PRO A 236 14.55 -31.91 -10.54
C PRO A 236 14.77 -33.10 -9.60
N ALA A 237 15.91 -33.77 -9.78
CA ALA A 237 16.35 -34.91 -8.99
C ALA A 237 16.14 -34.67 -7.48
N GLN A 238 15.30 -35.51 -6.86
CA GLN A 238 15.09 -35.52 -5.42
C GLN A 238 16.40 -35.89 -4.72
N ALA A 239 16.98 -34.93 -4.01
CA ALA A 239 18.04 -35.19 -3.05
C ALA A 239 17.50 -36.17 -1.99
N ARG A 240 18.08 -37.37 -1.93
CA ARG A 240 17.79 -38.39 -0.92
C ARG A 240 18.13 -37.84 0.47
N THR A 241 17.11 -37.44 1.23
CA THR A 241 17.26 -37.24 2.67
C THR A 241 17.20 -38.62 3.34
N GLN A 242 18.22 -38.92 4.13
CA GLN A 242 18.38 -40.20 4.82
C GLN A 242 17.28 -40.35 5.89
N SER A 243 16.61 -41.50 5.87
CA SER A 243 15.59 -41.88 6.86
C SER A 243 16.22 -42.02 8.25
N ALA A 244 15.64 -41.34 9.25
CA ALA A 244 15.96 -41.56 10.66
C ALA A 244 15.37 -42.91 11.13
N PRO A 245 16.04 -43.63 12.05
CA PRO A 245 15.59 -44.95 12.49
C PRO A 245 14.38 -44.89 13.42
N ALA A 246 13.46 -45.84 13.23
CA ALA A 246 12.30 -46.09 14.06
C ALA A 246 12.69 -46.66 15.45
N ALA A 247 12.01 -46.18 16.49
CA ALA A 247 11.89 -46.86 17.79
C ALA A 247 10.66 -46.29 18.55
N PRO A 248 10.15 -46.98 19.59
CA PRO A 248 9.30 -48.15 19.48
C PRO A 248 7.88 -47.89 20.03
N VAL A 249 6.96 -48.76 19.63
CA VAL A 249 5.58 -48.82 20.11
C VAL A 249 5.50 -49.18 21.59
N SER A 250 4.66 -48.48 22.34
CA SER A 250 4.02 -49.04 23.53
C SER A 250 2.60 -48.50 23.66
N ARG A 251 1.76 -49.43 24.11
CA ARG A 251 0.31 -49.54 23.94
C ARG A 251 -0.37 -49.34 25.29
N GLU A 252 -1.64 -48.98 25.23
CA GLU A 252 -2.70 -49.27 26.23
C GLU A 252 -2.95 -48.22 27.32
N GLY A 253 -4.21 -47.75 27.42
CA GLY A 253 -4.68 -47.00 28.59
C GLY A 253 -5.84 -46.01 28.41
N SER A 254 -6.97 -46.46 27.86
CA SER A 254 -8.37 -46.07 28.12
C SER A 254 -8.77 -44.66 28.64
N SER A 255 -9.87 -44.16 28.02
CA SER A 255 -10.95 -43.34 28.61
C SER A 255 -10.85 -41.81 28.56
N GLN A 256 -11.54 -41.24 27.56
CA GLN A 256 -12.54 -40.18 27.73
C GLN A 256 -12.07 -38.89 28.42
N ALA A 257 -11.42 -38.03 27.64
CA ALA A 257 -11.30 -36.60 27.93
C ALA A 257 -11.63 -35.82 26.65
N SER A 258 -12.56 -34.88 26.76
CA SER A 258 -12.99 -33.99 25.68
C SER A 258 -11.77 -33.31 25.05
N ASN A 259 -11.52 -33.59 23.77
CA ASN A 259 -10.34 -33.11 23.07
C ASN A 259 -10.56 -31.67 22.60
N THR A 260 -10.56 -30.70 23.54
CA THR A 260 -10.35 -29.29 23.21
C THR A 260 -8.89 -29.14 22.85
N SER A 261 -8.57 -29.20 21.55
CA SER A 261 -7.23 -28.88 21.08
C SER A 261 -6.91 -27.42 21.42
N PRO A 262 -5.75 -27.12 22.03
CA PRO A 262 -5.39 -25.74 22.34
C PRO A 262 -5.40 -24.90 21.06
N THR A 263 -6.16 -23.81 21.07
CA THR A 263 -6.17 -22.85 19.96
C THR A 263 -4.84 -22.12 19.95
N ARG A 264 -4.09 -22.32 18.89
CA ARG A 264 -2.71 -21.90 18.75
C ARG A 264 -2.65 -20.77 17.75
N VAL A 265 -2.23 -19.60 18.20
CA VAL A 265 -2.25 -18.37 17.42
C VAL A 265 -0.81 -17.97 17.10
N ARG A 266 -0.53 -17.75 15.82
CA ARG A 266 0.77 -17.24 15.34
C ARG A 266 0.68 -15.73 15.23
N LEU A 267 1.55 -15.03 15.96
CA LEU A 267 1.66 -13.57 15.88
C LEU A 267 2.79 -13.19 14.90
N THR A 268 2.48 -12.27 14.00
CA THR A 268 3.46 -11.66 13.10
C THR A 268 4.30 -10.63 13.84
N ALA A 269 5.49 -10.31 13.31
CA ALA A 269 6.39 -9.32 13.92
C ALA A 269 5.72 -7.95 14.12
N ALA A 270 4.92 -7.50 13.15
CA ALA A 270 4.17 -6.24 13.25
C ALA A 270 3.11 -6.28 14.38
N GLN A 271 2.46 -7.42 14.61
CA GLN A 271 1.48 -7.56 15.69
C GLN A 271 2.13 -7.52 17.08
N ARG A 272 3.36 -8.02 17.23
CA ARG A 272 4.12 -7.88 18.47
C ARG A 272 4.55 -6.44 18.74
N GLU A 273 4.97 -5.72 17.72
CA GLU A 273 5.31 -4.29 17.87
C GLU A 273 4.09 -3.47 18.30
N ILE A 274 2.91 -3.78 17.74
CA ILE A 274 1.65 -3.16 18.15
C ILE A 274 1.30 -3.53 19.59
N ALA A 275 1.45 -4.80 19.98
CA ALA A 275 1.23 -5.23 21.37
C ALA A 275 2.15 -4.48 22.35
N ALA A 276 3.44 -4.38 22.04
CA ALA A 276 4.41 -3.63 22.84
C ALA A 276 4.10 -2.13 22.89
N ALA A 277 3.69 -1.52 21.76
CA ALA A 277 3.30 -0.11 21.70
C ALA A 277 2.02 0.18 22.50
N CYS A 278 1.10 -0.77 22.58
CA CYS A 278 -0.13 -0.69 23.36
C CYS A 278 0.06 -1.11 24.83
N GLY A 279 1.28 -1.48 25.25
CA GLY A 279 1.58 -1.92 26.62
C GLY A 279 0.91 -3.25 27.00
N MET A 280 0.58 -4.08 26.01
CA MET A 280 -0.11 -5.36 26.18
C MET A 280 0.86 -6.51 25.96
N THR A 281 0.65 -7.64 26.63
CA THR A 281 1.48 -8.83 26.41
C THR A 281 1.07 -9.56 25.13
N ASP A 282 2.01 -10.25 24.48
CA ASP A 282 1.76 -11.05 23.28
C ASP A 282 0.61 -12.06 23.49
N ALA A 283 0.50 -12.64 24.68
CA ALA A 283 -0.58 -13.56 25.03
C ALA A 283 -1.95 -12.88 25.13
N GLU A 284 -2.03 -11.67 25.68
CA GLU A 284 -3.27 -10.88 25.73
C GLU A 284 -3.69 -10.44 24.32
N TYR A 285 -2.73 -10.07 23.48
CA TYR A 285 -2.99 -9.66 22.10
C TYR A 285 -3.54 -10.82 21.27
N ALA A 286 -2.97 -12.01 21.40
CA ALA A 286 -3.47 -13.22 20.77
C ALA A 286 -4.90 -13.56 21.21
N LYS A 287 -5.23 -13.39 22.50
CA LYS A 287 -6.60 -13.61 23.02
C LYS A 287 -7.62 -12.66 22.40
N ASN A 288 -7.30 -11.37 22.36
CA ASN A 288 -8.20 -10.37 21.77
C ASN A 288 -8.41 -10.60 20.27
N LEU A 289 -7.36 -11.03 19.55
CA LEU A 289 -7.46 -11.35 18.13
C LEU A 289 -8.44 -12.51 17.87
N VAL A 290 -8.32 -13.60 18.64
CA VAL A 290 -9.24 -14.76 18.53
C VAL A 290 -10.67 -14.39 18.89
N GLN A 291 -10.88 -13.51 19.88
CA GLN A 291 -12.21 -13.04 20.25
C GLN A 291 -12.86 -12.27 19.10
N ILE A 292 -12.12 -11.36 18.45
CA ILE A 292 -12.61 -10.58 17.30
C ILE A 292 -12.94 -11.50 16.12
N GLU A 293 -12.13 -12.52 15.87
CA GLU A 293 -12.40 -13.51 14.80
C GLU A 293 -13.67 -14.33 15.08
N ARG A 294 -13.91 -14.73 16.33
CA ARG A 294 -15.13 -15.42 16.74
C ARG A 294 -16.38 -14.53 16.61
N GLU A 295 -16.28 -13.26 17.00
CA GLU A 295 -17.38 -12.30 16.88
C GLU A 295 -17.72 -12.01 15.39
N LYS A 296 -16.70 -11.91 14.53
CA LYS A 296 -16.88 -11.79 13.08
C LYS A 296 -17.51 -13.04 12.45
N ALA A 297 -17.12 -14.23 12.92
CA ALA A 297 -17.69 -15.50 12.44
C ALA A 297 -19.16 -15.69 12.88
N THR A 298 -19.59 -15.04 13.96
CA THR A 298 -20.96 -15.15 14.50
C THR A 298 -21.93 -14.11 13.90
N THR A 299 -21.41 -13.10 13.18
CA THR A 299 -22.20 -11.97 12.63
C THR A 299 -22.58 -12.16 11.14
N HIS A 300 -22.47 -13.37 10.61
CA HIS A 300 -22.92 -13.75 9.25
C HIS A 300 -23.96 -14.87 9.31
#